data_AF-A0A2W7AI63-F1
#
_entry.id   AF-A0A2W7AI63-F1
#
_cell.length_a   1.000
_cell.length_b   1.000
_cell.length_c   1.000
_cell.angle_alpha   90.00
_cell.angle_beta   90.00
_cell.angle_gamma   90.00
#
_symmetry.space_group_name_H-M   'P 1'
#
loop_
_entity.id
_entity.type
_entity.pdbx_description
1 polymer ?
#
loop_
_entity_poly.entity_id
_entity_poly.type
_entity_poly.pdbx_seq_one_letter_code
_entity_poly.pdbx_strand_id
1 'polypeptide(L)'
;MEEQRLSFALMLSYLNRVLEGVEDPRQPSNARRYHLRDLVLGAFSVFYLQCPSFLEHQRQMQSRQGHNNAQRLFGVLTIPTPNQIKNVVDGVSAGLLFPVFRWVCQALSAQGWDCKLVCIRGQKKI
;
A
#
# COMPACT_ATOMS: atom_id res chain seq x y z
N MET A 1 16.49 -24.72 -6.76
CA MET A 1 15.31 -23.83 -6.74
C MET A 1 15.47 -22.98 -5.50
N GLU A 2 15.91 -21.73 -5.62
CA GLU A 2 16.15 -20.86 -4.47
C GLU A 2 14.84 -20.67 -3.70
N GLU A 3 14.87 -20.88 -2.38
CA GLU A 3 13.81 -20.44 -1.48
C GLU A 3 13.74 -18.91 -1.55
N GLN A 4 12.85 -18.38 -2.38
CA GLN A 4 12.52 -16.96 -2.37
C GLN A 4 11.75 -16.66 -1.08
N ARG A 5 12.50 -16.42 -0.01
CA ARG A 5 11.94 -15.90 1.25
C ARG A 5 11.27 -14.57 0.99
N LEU A 6 10.03 -14.46 1.44
CA LEU A 6 9.27 -13.22 1.38
C LEU A 6 10.05 -12.12 2.09
N SER A 7 10.40 -11.06 1.37
CA SER A 7 11.07 -9.88 1.90
C SER A 7 10.26 -8.63 1.64
N PHE A 8 10.49 -7.58 2.43
CA PHE A 8 9.84 -6.29 2.23
C PHE A 8 10.06 -5.74 0.81
N ALA A 9 11.30 -5.81 0.31
CA ALA A 9 11.64 -5.38 -1.04
C ALA A 9 10.86 -6.16 -2.11
N LEU A 10 10.71 -7.47 -1.93
CA LEU A 10 9.96 -8.31 -2.87
C LEU A 10 8.47 -7.96 -2.85
N MET A 11 7.87 -7.79 -1.66
CA MET A 11 6.48 -7.38 -1.51
C MET A 11 6.22 -6.00 -2.15
N LEU A 12 7.10 -5.04 -1.91
CA LEU A 12 6.99 -3.71 -2.48
C LEU A 12 7.14 -3.73 -4.01
N SER A 13 8.07 -4.52 -4.55
CA SER A 13 8.24 -4.67 -6.00
C SER A 13 6.98 -5.24 -6.69
N TYR A 14 6.36 -6.24 -6.07
CA TYR A 14 5.13 -6.85 -6.60
C TYR A 14 3.94 -5.88 -6.53
N LEU A 15 3.81 -5.13 -5.42
CA LEU A 15 2.80 -4.08 -5.28
C LEU A 15 2.96 -2.99 -6.34
N ASN A 16 4.18 -2.52 -6.58
CA ASN A 16 4.44 -1.51 -7.63
C ASN A 16 4.04 -2.03 -9.02
N ARG A 17 4.38 -3.27 -9.35
CA ARG A 17 4.02 -3.90 -10.62
C ARG A 17 2.50 -3.99 -10.85
N VAL A 18 1.73 -4.26 -9.79
CA VAL A 18 0.26 -4.26 -9.89
C VAL A 18 -0.27 -2.84 -10.13
N LEU A 19 0.31 -1.85 -9.45
CA LEU A 19 -0.11 -0.44 -9.57
C LEU A 19 0.21 0.18 -10.94
N GLU A 20 1.21 -0.33 -11.66
CA GLU A 20 1.52 0.12 -13.03
C GLU A 20 0.38 -0.14 -14.03
N GLY A 21 -0.44 -1.17 -13.81
CA GLY A 21 -1.57 -1.51 -14.66
C GLY A 21 -2.90 -0.85 -14.28
N VAL A 22 -2.91 0.00 -13.25
CA VAL A 22 -4.15 0.61 -12.74
C VAL A 22 -4.44 1.90 -13.49
N GLU A 23 -5.57 1.95 -14.19
CA GLU A 23 -6.11 3.17 -14.75
C GLU A 23 -6.56 4.11 -13.62
N ASP A 24 -6.14 5.37 -13.68
CA ASP A 24 -6.47 6.35 -12.64
C ASP A 24 -7.97 6.71 -12.69
N PRO A 25 -8.79 6.28 -11.71
CA PRO A 25 -10.24 6.46 -11.77
C PRO A 25 -10.68 7.91 -11.51
N ARG A 26 -9.74 8.78 -11.11
CA ARG A 26 -10.05 10.17 -10.74
C ARG A 26 -10.26 11.02 -11.97
N GLN A 27 -11.32 11.82 -11.98
CA GLN A 27 -11.51 12.88 -12.97
C GLN A 27 -10.41 13.97 -12.85
N PRO A 28 -10.10 14.69 -13.94
CA PRO A 28 -9.14 15.80 -13.91
C PRO A 28 -9.52 16.84 -12.84
N SER A 29 -8.67 17.02 -11.84
CA SER A 29 -8.89 17.93 -10.71
C SER A 29 -7.59 18.15 -9.93
N ASN A 30 -7.62 19.06 -8.96
CA ASN A 30 -6.51 19.29 -8.02
C ASN A 30 -6.08 18.01 -7.27
N ALA A 31 -6.94 16.99 -7.20
CA ALA A 31 -6.61 15.71 -6.58
C ALA A 31 -5.56 14.91 -7.38
N ARG A 32 -5.37 15.17 -8.68
CA ARG A 32 -4.33 14.54 -9.52
C ARG A 32 -2.92 15.10 -9.29
N ARG A 33 -2.75 16.06 -8.37
CA ARG A 33 -1.42 16.57 -7.95
C ARG A 33 -0.50 15.47 -7.40
N TYR A 34 -1.09 14.37 -6.91
CA TYR A 34 -0.38 13.18 -6.44
C TYR A 34 -0.61 12.02 -7.42
N HIS A 35 0.47 11.32 -7.81
CA HIS A 35 0.33 10.09 -8.59
C HIS A 35 -0.48 9.06 -7.81
N LEU A 36 -1.34 8.31 -8.49
CA LEU A 36 -2.18 7.28 -7.85
C LEU A 36 -1.33 6.29 -7.06
N ARG A 37 -0.18 5.91 -7.63
CA ARG A 37 0.85 5.07 -7.00
C ARG A 37 1.24 5.58 -5.62
N ASP A 38 1.58 6.86 -5.50
CA ASP A 38 2.05 7.47 -4.25
C ASP A 38 0.96 7.45 -3.18
N LEU A 39 -0.29 7.64 -3.57
CA LEU A 39 -1.44 7.59 -2.67
C LEU A 39 -1.67 6.19 -2.11
N VAL A 40 -1.63 5.17 -2.98
CA VAL A 40 -1.85 3.77 -2.57
C VAL A 40 -0.69 3.27 -1.71
N LEU A 41 0.55 3.60 -2.06
CA LEU A 41 1.73 3.27 -1.24
C LEU A 41 1.70 3.96 0.12
N GLY A 42 1.26 5.23 0.17
CA GLY A 42 1.01 5.95 1.42
C GLY A 42 -0.03 5.26 2.30
N ALA A 43 -1.18 4.85 1.73
CA ALA A 43 -2.20 4.11 2.47
C ALA A 43 -1.69 2.75 2.96
N PHE A 44 -0.94 2.02 2.12
CA PHE A 44 -0.43 0.69 2.45
C PHE A 44 0.60 0.72 3.58
N SER A 45 1.39 1.79 3.66
CA SER A 45 2.40 1.93 4.71
C SER A 45 1.82 1.98 6.13
N VAL A 46 0.54 2.32 6.30
CA VAL A 46 -0.14 2.32 7.61
C VAL A 46 -0.21 0.91 8.21
N PHE A 47 -0.29 -0.14 7.39
CA PHE A 47 -0.27 -1.53 7.87
C PHE A 47 1.10 -1.95 8.45
N TYR A 48 2.17 -1.21 8.15
CA TYR A 48 3.54 -1.49 8.60
C TYR A 48 3.99 -0.60 9.75
N LEU A 49 3.24 0.46 10.08
CA LEU A 49 3.65 1.46 11.07
C LEU A 49 2.80 1.30 12.33
N GLN A 50 3.43 0.95 13.46
CA GLN A 50 2.78 0.85 14.77
C GLN A 50 2.48 2.23 15.39
N CYS A 51 1.78 3.12 14.67
CA CYS A 51 1.35 4.42 15.22
C CYS A 51 -0.05 4.81 14.73
N PRO A 52 -0.91 5.36 15.62
CA PRO A 52 -2.33 5.62 15.33
C PRO A 52 -2.57 6.78 14.32
N SER A 53 -1.52 7.52 13.94
CA SER A 53 -1.59 8.49 12.85
C SER A 53 -0.33 8.41 11.99
N PHE A 54 -0.50 7.82 10.80
CA PHE A 54 0.53 7.74 9.75
C PHE A 54 1.21 9.08 9.50
N LEU A 55 0.41 10.14 9.41
CA LEU A 55 0.84 11.47 9.00
C LEU A 55 1.57 12.22 10.11
N GLU A 56 1.12 12.07 11.37
CA GLU A 56 1.82 12.61 12.54
C GLU A 56 3.22 12.00 12.65
N HIS A 57 3.31 10.69 12.47
CA HIS A 57 4.58 9.96 12.51
C HIS A 57 5.51 10.37 11.37
N GLN A 58 5.00 10.48 10.12
CA GLN A 58 5.82 10.97 9.01
C GLN A 58 6.28 12.42 9.21
N ARG A 59 5.42 13.31 9.72
CA ARG A 59 5.77 14.72 10.01
C ARG A 59 6.81 14.84 11.11
N GLN A 60 6.67 14.07 12.18
CA GLN A 60 7.65 14.06 13.27
C GLN A 60 9.00 13.49 12.81
N MET A 61 9.01 12.41 12.02
CA MET A 61 10.23 11.87 11.43
C MET A 61 10.89 12.87 10.47
N GLN A 62 10.11 13.50 9.58
CA GLN A 62 10.60 14.54 8.68
C GLN A 62 11.23 15.71 9.45
N SER A 63 10.56 16.18 10.50
CA SER A 63 11.04 17.30 11.33
C SER A 63 12.29 16.96 12.14
N ARG A 64 12.48 15.69 12.55
CA ARG A 64 13.60 15.25 13.38
C ARG A 64 14.80 14.74 12.58
N GLN A 65 14.57 14.15 11.40
CA GLN A 65 15.57 13.38 10.65
C GLN A 65 15.67 13.79 9.17
N GLY A 66 14.88 14.77 8.72
CA GLY A 66 14.87 15.27 7.34
C GLY A 66 14.29 14.30 6.31
N HIS A 67 13.89 13.10 6.72
CA HIS A 67 13.31 12.05 5.88
C HIS A 67 12.25 11.27 6.67
N ASN A 68 11.33 10.63 5.96
CA ASN A 68 10.26 9.85 6.56
C ASN A 68 10.09 8.48 5.86
N ASN A 69 9.45 7.54 6.53
CA ASN A 69 9.28 6.17 6.03
C ASN A 69 8.45 6.11 4.75
N ALA A 70 7.46 7.00 4.56
CA ALA A 70 6.67 7.05 3.33
C ALA A 70 7.55 7.32 2.12
N GLN A 71 8.49 8.26 2.23
CA GLN A 71 9.48 8.53 1.20
C GLN A 71 10.52 7.41 1.09
N ARG A 72 11.10 6.97 2.21
CA ARG A 72 12.30 6.12 2.19
C ARG A 72 12.01 4.63 1.95
N LEU A 73 10.91 4.12 2.49
CA LEU A 73 10.51 2.72 2.36
C LEU A 73 9.48 2.51 1.25
N PHE A 74 8.62 3.50 1.00
CA PHE A 74 7.51 3.35 0.06
C PHE A 74 7.64 4.24 -1.19
N GLY A 75 8.66 5.09 -1.28
CA GLY A 75 8.91 5.93 -2.46
C GLY A 75 7.88 7.03 -2.69
N VAL A 76 7.03 7.34 -1.70
CA VAL A 76 5.98 8.35 -1.79
C VAL A 76 6.63 9.73 -1.86
N LEU A 77 6.61 10.37 -3.05
CA LEU A 77 7.31 11.63 -3.27
C LEU A 77 6.71 12.80 -2.46
N THR A 78 5.38 12.84 -2.35
CA THR A 78 4.66 13.88 -1.61
C THR A 78 3.58 13.23 -0.74
N ILE A 79 3.54 13.57 0.55
CA ILE A 79 2.62 12.93 1.51
C ILE A 79 1.24 13.60 1.44
N PRO A 80 0.20 12.91 0.95
CA PRO A 80 -1.17 13.42 0.94
C PRO A 80 -1.78 13.49 2.34
N THR A 81 -2.83 14.30 2.51
CA THR A 81 -3.63 14.34 3.76
C THR A 81 -4.45 13.04 3.94
N PRO A 82 -4.87 12.66 5.16
CA PRO A 82 -5.60 11.41 5.38
C PRO A 82 -6.94 11.41 4.66
N ASN A 83 -7.59 12.58 4.59
CA ASN A 83 -8.82 12.78 3.82
C ASN A 83 -8.58 12.63 2.32
N GLN A 84 -7.45 13.10 1.78
CA GLN A 84 -7.10 12.85 0.37
C GLN A 84 -6.80 11.39 0.10
N ILE A 85 -6.10 10.70 1.01
CA ILE A 85 -5.86 9.26 0.91
C ILE A 85 -7.22 8.54 0.85
N LYS A 86 -8.11 8.82 1.81
CA LYS A 86 -9.42 8.20 1.91
C LYS A 86 -10.28 8.47 0.67
N ASN A 87 -10.40 9.73 0.25
CA ASN A 87 -11.21 10.11 -0.90
C ASN A 87 -10.79 9.39 -2.19
N VAL A 88 -9.49 9.10 -2.35
CA VAL A 88 -8.99 8.41 -3.54
C VAL A 88 -9.07 6.90 -3.38
N VAL A 89 -8.63 6.36 -2.24
CA VAL A 89 -8.60 4.91 -1.99
C VAL A 89 -10.00 4.32 -1.91
N ASP A 90 -10.98 5.04 -1.36
CA ASP A 90 -12.38 4.59 -1.32
C ASP A 90 -13.00 4.47 -2.73
N GLY A 91 -12.43 5.16 -3.74
CA GLY A 91 -12.81 5.05 -5.15
C GLY A 91 -12.10 3.94 -5.94
N VAL A 92 -11.09 3.29 -5.34
CA VAL A 92 -10.33 2.20 -5.97
C VAL A 92 -10.96 0.88 -5.57
N SER A 93 -11.33 0.05 -6.55
CA SER A 93 -11.89 -1.28 -6.27
C SER A 93 -10.92 -2.12 -5.45
N ALA A 94 -11.37 -2.62 -4.29
CA ALA A 94 -10.58 -3.51 -3.44
C ALA A 94 -10.12 -4.78 -4.18
N GLY A 95 -10.87 -5.20 -5.22
CA GLY A 95 -10.50 -6.32 -6.07
C GLY A 95 -9.16 -6.15 -6.79
N LEU A 96 -8.72 -4.91 -7.02
CA LEU A 96 -7.40 -4.62 -7.60
C LEU A 96 -6.25 -5.10 -6.70
N LEU A 97 -6.44 -5.14 -5.39
CA LEU A 97 -5.42 -5.56 -4.44
C LEU A 97 -5.44 -7.07 -4.17
N PHE A 98 -6.51 -7.79 -4.57
CA PHE A 98 -6.65 -9.22 -4.29
C PHE A 98 -5.50 -10.09 -4.85
N PRO A 99 -4.97 -9.84 -6.07
CA PRO A 99 -3.80 -10.57 -6.55
C PRO A 99 -2.57 -10.40 -5.65
N VAL A 100 -2.39 -9.22 -5.04
CA VAL A 100 -1.30 -8.96 -4.09
C VAL A 100 -1.48 -9.78 -2.83
N PHE A 101 -2.68 -9.75 -2.23
CA PHE A 101 -2.98 -10.54 -1.04
C PHE A 101 -2.83 -12.05 -1.29
N ARG A 102 -3.30 -12.55 -2.44
CA ARG A 102 -3.15 -13.96 -2.84
C ARG A 102 -1.69 -14.35 -2.97
N TRP A 103 -0.88 -13.54 -3.63
CA TRP A 103 0.55 -13.81 -3.82
C TRP A 103 1.30 -13.84 -2.48
N VAL A 104 1.05 -12.87 -1.59
CA VAL A 104 1.65 -12.85 -0.24
C VAL A 104 1.29 -14.11 0.54
N CYS A 105 0.02 -14.52 0.52
CA CYS A 105 -0.39 -15.73 1.21
C CYS A 105 0.22 -17.00 0.63
N GLN A 106 0.30 -17.13 -0.69
CA GLN A 106 0.96 -18.27 -1.33
C GLN A 106 2.44 -18.35 -0.94
N ALA A 107 3.14 -17.21 -0.92
CA ALA A 107 4.54 -17.14 -0.53
C ALA A 107 4.77 -17.43 0.98
N LEU A 108 3.82 -17.07 1.85
CA LEU A 108 3.83 -17.42 3.27
C LEU A 108 3.56 -18.92 3.47
N SER A 109 2.57 -19.48 2.76
CA SER A 109 2.26 -20.91 2.81
C SER A 109 3.38 -21.79 2.28
N ALA A 110 4.10 -21.35 1.24
CA ALA A 110 5.32 -22.02 0.77
C ALA A 110 6.44 -22.06 1.82
N GLN A 111 6.39 -21.18 2.82
CA GLN A 111 7.33 -21.13 3.95
C GLN A 111 6.76 -21.78 5.22
N GLY A 112 5.63 -22.50 5.12
CA GLY A 112 5.02 -23.22 6.25
C GLY A 112 4.06 -22.39 7.11
N TRP A 113 3.72 -21.16 6.71
CA TRP A 113 2.79 -20.30 7.44
C TRP A 113 1.35 -20.44 6.92
N ASP A 114 0.40 -20.74 7.82
CA ASP A 114 -1.02 -20.81 7.47
C ASP A 114 -1.58 -19.40 7.25
N CYS A 115 -1.86 -19.06 5.99
CA CYS A 115 -2.34 -17.73 5.60
C CYS A 115 -3.83 -17.80 5.23
N LYS A 116 -4.69 -17.58 6.23
CA LYS A 116 -6.14 -17.49 6.05
C LYS A 116 -6.55 -16.04 5.81
N LEU A 117 -6.82 -15.69 4.56
CA LEU A 117 -7.45 -14.41 4.22
C LEU A 117 -8.92 -14.46 4.64
N VAL A 118 -9.26 -13.75 5.72
CA VAL A 118 -10.65 -13.55 6.14
C VAL A 118 -11.05 -12.12 5.78
N CYS A 119 -12.00 -11.98 4.86
CA CYS A 119 -12.56 -10.68 4.52
C CYS A 119 -13.48 -10.23 5.67
N ILE A 120 -13.05 -9.26 6.47
CA ILE A 120 -13.84 -8.72 7.58
C ILE A 120 -14.87 -7.74 7.00
N ARG A 121 -16.03 -8.27 6.63
CA ARG A 121 -17.25 -7.58 6.15
C ARG A 121 -17.12 -6.85 4.79
N GLY A 122 -17.72 -7.45 3.76
CA GLY A 122 -18.42 -6.68 2.71
C GLY A 122 -18.08 -6.91 1.23
N GLN A 123 -17.90 -8.16 0.79
CA GLN A 123 -18.41 -8.75 -0.48
C GLN A 123 -17.55 -10.00 -0.79
N LYS A 124 -18.23 -11.14 -0.90
CA LYS A 124 -17.64 -12.47 -1.10
C LYS A 124 -17.77 -12.85 -2.57
N LYS A 125 -16.80 -13.66 -3.02
CA LYS A 125 -16.74 -14.50 -4.24
C LYS A 125 -16.20 -13.81 -5.50
N ILE A 126 -14.97 -14.16 -5.88
CA ILE A 126 -14.70 -15.29 -6.81
C ILE A 126 -13.54 -16.10 -6.24
#